data_AF-A0ABC9FMF1-F1
#
_entry.id   AF-A0ABC9FMF1-F1
#
_cell.length_a   1.000
_cell.length_b   1.000
_cell.length_c   1.000
_cell.angle_alpha   90.00
_cell.angle_beta   90.00
_cell.angle_gamma   90.00
#
_symmetry.space_group_name_H-M   'P 1'
#
loop_
_entity.id
_entity.type
_entity.pdbx_description
1 polymer ?
#
loop_
_entity_poly.entity_id
_entity_poly.type
_entity_poly.pdbx_seq_one_letter_code
_entity_poly.pdbx_strand_id
1 'polypeptide(L)'
;MALRFPSSTSLLDLDPCDSPTAAPTSQHGGSGNEARAGVARKTKEVEHMLANLEKEGVKIDGKIASIIDDEVARIKAEAARTSMS
;
A
#
# COMPACT_ATOMS: atom_id res chain seq x y z
N MET A 1 5.83 48.43 23.26
CA MET A 1 7.22 48.12 23.63
C MET A 1 7.22 47.08 24.75
N ALA A 2 7.89 45.96 24.48
CA ALA A 2 8.38 44.85 25.33
C ALA A 2 7.66 44.41 26.62
N LEU A 3 7.09 43.20 26.60
CA LEU A 3 6.96 42.36 27.79
C LEU A 3 8.29 41.61 28.00
N ARG A 4 8.92 41.80 29.17
CA ARG A 4 10.14 41.10 29.60
C ARG A 4 9.76 39.79 30.29
N PHE A 5 10.28 38.67 29.78
CA PHE A 5 10.26 37.39 30.49
C PHE A 5 11.62 37.19 31.18
N PRO A 6 11.66 36.75 32.46
CA PRO A 6 12.91 36.33 33.08
C PRO A 6 13.30 34.93 32.56
N SER A 7 14.49 34.82 31.99
CA SER A 7 15.19 33.55 31.81
C SER A 7 15.81 33.13 33.13
N SER A 8 15.62 31.88 33.54
CA SER A 8 16.60 31.12 34.32
C SER A 8 16.29 29.62 34.24
N THR A 9 17.14 28.94 33.47
CA THR A 9 17.79 27.65 33.77
C THR A 9 17.23 26.82 34.92
N SER A 10 16.85 25.56 34.67
CA SER A 10 17.16 24.42 35.56
C SER A 10 16.88 23.08 34.87
N LEU A 11 17.96 22.34 34.68
CA LEU A 11 18.05 20.87 34.77
C LEU A 11 17.21 20.03 33.80
N LEU A 12 17.82 19.78 32.63
CA LEU A 12 17.73 18.47 31.99
C LEU A 12 18.45 17.47 32.93
N ASP A 13 17.70 16.70 33.70
CA ASP A 13 18.26 15.68 34.58
C ASP A 13 17.33 14.46 34.69
N LEU A 14 17.97 13.29 34.69
CA LEU A 14 17.48 11.92 34.95
C LEU A 14 17.04 11.05 33.75
N ASP A 15 18.06 10.56 33.03
CA ASP A 15 18.46 9.14 32.89
C ASP A 15 17.57 8.11 32.14
N PRO A 16 18.15 6.97 31.70
CA PRO A 16 18.01 6.46 30.33
C PRO A 16 16.95 5.35 30.26
N CYS A 17 15.87 5.58 29.52
CA CYS A 17 14.98 4.49 29.15
C CYS A 17 15.47 3.83 27.87
N ASP A 18 16.29 2.80 28.09
CA ASP A 18 16.58 1.70 27.19
C ASP A 18 15.26 1.03 26.75
N SER A 19 14.62 1.60 25.72
CA SER A 19 13.42 1.04 25.11
C SER A 19 13.62 1.00 23.60
N PRO A 20 14.01 -0.15 23.02
CA PRO A 20 13.83 -0.36 21.59
C PRO A 20 12.35 -0.64 21.32
N THR A 21 11.49 0.38 21.44
CA THR A 21 10.14 0.30 20.85
C THR A 21 10.24 0.72 19.39
N ALA A 22 10.73 -0.20 18.55
CA ALA A 22 10.37 -0.32 17.14
C ALA A 22 11.17 -1.46 16.51
N ALA A 23 10.92 -2.70 16.91
CA ALA A 23 11.08 -3.78 15.95
C ALA A 23 9.78 -3.80 15.13
N PRO A 24 9.79 -3.58 13.80
CA PRO A 24 8.61 -3.88 12.99
C PRO A 24 8.24 -5.31 13.31
N THR A 25 6.97 -5.56 13.64
CA THR A 25 6.48 -6.93 13.73
C THR A 25 6.90 -7.60 12.44
N SER A 26 7.79 -8.57 12.59
CA SER A 26 8.15 -9.48 11.53
C SER A 26 6.83 -10.01 10.99
N GLN A 27 6.38 -9.44 9.86
CA GLN A 27 5.34 -10.02 9.03
C GLN A 27 5.95 -11.22 8.31
N HIS A 28 6.65 -12.08 9.06
CA HIS A 28 6.96 -13.42 8.64
C HIS A 28 5.71 -14.25 8.92
N GLY A 29 4.70 -14.00 8.09
CA GLY A 29 3.37 -14.52 8.29
C GLY A 29 2.58 -14.45 7.01
N GLY A 30 3.04 -15.15 5.97
CA GLY A 30 2.21 -15.62 4.87
C GLY A 30 2.56 -15.03 3.50
N SER A 31 3.59 -15.57 2.83
CA SER A 31 3.84 -15.38 1.39
C SER A 31 2.54 -15.45 0.54
N GLY A 32 1.59 -16.31 0.93
CA GLY A 32 0.28 -16.43 0.27
C GLY A 32 -0.74 -15.31 0.55
N ASN A 33 -0.70 -14.63 1.71
CA ASN A 33 -1.63 -13.53 1.98
C ASN A 33 -1.19 -12.23 1.29
N GLU A 34 0.11 -12.01 1.17
CA GLU A 34 0.69 -10.88 0.45
C GLU A 34 0.43 -11.02 -1.05
N ALA A 35 0.60 -12.22 -1.62
CA ALA A 35 0.26 -12.51 -3.00
C ALA A 35 -1.24 -12.25 -3.30
N ARG A 36 -2.14 -12.70 -2.42
CA ARG A 36 -3.59 -12.46 -2.54
C ARG A 36 -3.96 -10.99 -2.37
N ALA A 37 -3.33 -10.28 -1.44
CA ALA A 37 -3.49 -8.83 -1.29
C ALA A 37 -2.95 -8.07 -2.50
N GLY A 38 -1.90 -8.57 -3.15
CA GLY A 38 -1.38 -8.06 -4.41
C GLY A 38 -2.38 -8.18 -5.55
N VAL A 39 -3.02 -9.33 -5.71
CA VAL A 39 -4.11 -9.54 -6.70
C VAL A 39 -5.24 -8.56 -6.45
N ALA A 40 -5.76 -8.52 -5.22
CA ALA A 40 -6.91 -7.68 -4.89
C ALA A 40 -6.63 -6.20 -5.20
N ARG A 41 -5.41 -5.72 -4.91
CA ARG A 41 -4.98 -4.36 -5.26
C ARG A 41 -4.92 -4.13 -6.76
N LYS A 42 -4.25 -5.01 -7.51
CA LYS A 42 -4.10 -4.90 -8.97
C LYS A 42 -5.44 -5.00 -9.70
N THR A 43 -6.33 -5.91 -9.29
CA THR A 43 -7.68 -6.02 -9.90
C THR A 43 -8.52 -4.78 -9.62
N LYS A 44 -8.49 -4.25 -8.39
CA LYS A 44 -9.20 -3.01 -8.04
C LYS A 44 -8.68 -1.79 -8.81
N GLU A 45 -7.38 -1.75 -9.11
CA GLU A 45 -6.79 -0.72 -9.95
C GLU A 45 -7.33 -0.78 -11.39
N VAL A 46 -7.40 -1.97 -11.98
CA VAL A 46 -7.99 -2.18 -13.31
C VAL A 46 -9.46 -1.75 -13.34
N GLU A 47 -10.25 -2.12 -12.32
CA GLU A 47 -11.65 -1.70 -12.19
C GLU A 47 -11.80 -0.17 -12.09
N HIS A 48 -10.93 0.48 -11.30
CA HIS A 48 -10.94 1.93 -11.14
C HIS A 48 -10.58 2.67 -12.44
N MET A 49 -9.58 2.17 -13.18
CA MET A 49 -9.23 2.71 -14.49
C MET A 49 -10.39 2.56 -15.49
N LEU A 50 -11.06 1.40 -15.50
CA LEU A 50 -12.20 1.15 -16.37
C LEU A 50 -13.37 2.10 -16.08
N ALA A 51 -13.66 2.33 -14.79
CA ALA A 51 -14.69 3.28 -14.36
C ALA A 51 -14.35 4.73 -14.75
N ASN A 52 -13.06 5.11 -14.76
CA ASN A 52 -12.65 6.43 -15.24
C ASN A 52 -12.83 6.58 -16.74
N LEU A 53 -12.47 5.55 -17.52
CA LEU A 53 -12.68 5.52 -18.97
C LEU A 53 -14.17 5.61 -19.32
N GLU A 54 -15.05 4.95 -18.56
CA GLU A 54 -16.50 5.06 -18.73
C GLU A 54 -16.99 6.50 -18.48
N LYS A 55 -16.52 7.14 -17.40
CA LYS A 55 -16.86 8.54 -17.08
C LYS A 55 -16.38 9.53 -18.15
N GLU A 56 -15.23 9.26 -18.75
CA GLU A 56 -14.68 10.05 -19.86
C GLU A 56 -15.40 9.76 -21.19
N GLY A 57 -16.32 8.80 -21.23
CA GLY A 57 -17.05 8.40 -22.43
C GLY A 57 -16.18 7.63 -23.42
N VAL A 58 -15.05 7.08 -22.97
CA VAL A 58 -14.14 6.29 -23.81
C VAL A 58 -14.78 4.93 -24.07
N LYS A 59 -15.06 4.66 -25.35
CA LYS A 59 -15.64 3.40 -25.78
C LYS A 59 -14.56 2.32 -25.85
N ILE A 60 -14.71 1.27 -25.05
CA ILE A 60 -13.83 0.09 -25.10
C ILE A 60 -14.30 -0.81 -26.24
N ASP A 61 -13.45 -1.01 -27.24
CA ASP A 61 -13.70 -1.96 -28.31
C ASP A 61 -13.40 -3.40 -27.88
N GLY A 62 -13.80 -4.38 -28.69
CA GLY A 62 -13.60 -5.79 -28.36
C GLY A 62 -12.13 -6.22 -28.25
N LYS A 63 -11.19 -5.51 -28.91
CA LYS A 63 -9.76 -5.81 -28.80
C LYS A 63 -9.22 -5.33 -27.46
N ILE A 64 -9.60 -4.12 -27.05
CA ILE A 64 -9.22 -3.55 -25.76
C ILE A 64 -9.84 -4.36 -24.63
N ALA A 65 -11.11 -4.77 -24.75
CA ALA A 65 -11.75 -5.67 -23.78
C ALA A 65 -10.97 -6.98 -23.62
N SER A 66 -10.57 -7.61 -24.74
CA SER A 66 -9.78 -8.84 -24.70
C SER A 66 -8.43 -8.65 -23.99
N ILE A 67 -7.74 -7.53 -24.22
CA ILE A 67 -6.46 -7.22 -23.54
C ILE A 67 -6.65 -7.07 -22.03
N ILE A 68 -7.75 -6.44 -21.60
CA ILE A 68 -8.08 -6.28 -20.18
C ILE A 68 -8.38 -7.65 -19.54
N ASP A 69 -9.15 -8.49 -20.22
CA ASP A 69 -9.47 -9.84 -19.74
C ASP A 69 -8.20 -10.70 -19.61
N ASP A 70 -7.30 -10.64 -20.60
CA ASP A 70 -6.01 -11.34 -20.58
C ASP A 70 -5.14 -10.86 -19.41
N GLU A 71 -5.10 -9.56 -19.13
CA GLU A 71 -4.33 -8.99 -18.03
C GLU A 71 -4.88 -9.42 -16.66
N VAL A 72 -6.21 -9.41 -16.49
CA VAL A 72 -6.85 -9.92 -15.26
C VAL A 72 -6.57 -11.41 -15.07
N ALA A 73 -6.62 -12.21 -16.14
CA ALA A 73 -6.27 -13.61 -16.10
C ALA A 73 -4.79 -13.82 -15.72
N ARG A 74 -3.88 -13.02 -16.27
CA ARG A 74 -2.45 -13.05 -15.97
C ARG A 74 -2.16 -12.73 -14.50
N ILE A 75 -2.80 -11.70 -13.93
CA ILE A 75 -2.66 -11.33 -12.51
C ILE A 75 -3.09 -12.49 -11.59
N LYS A 76 -4.23 -13.14 -11.91
CA LYS A 76 -4.71 -14.30 -11.15
C LYS A 76 -3.76 -15.50 -11.27
N ALA A 77 -3.27 -15.77 -12.48
CA ALA A 77 -2.33 -16.87 -12.72
C ALA A 77 -0.97 -16.63 -12.05
N GLU A 78 -0.47 -15.40 -12.04
CA GLU A 78 0.76 -15.00 -11.31
C GLU A 78 0.64 -15.28 -9.82
N ALA A 79 -0.49 -14.90 -9.21
CA ALA A 79 -0.70 -15.18 -7.80
C ALA A 79 -0.86 -16.66 -7.48
N ALA A 80 -1.49 -17.44 -8.38
CA ALA A 80 -1.54 -18.89 -8.24
C ALA A 80 -0.12 -19.49 -8.22
N ARG A 81 0.77 -19.03 -9.12
CA ARG A 81 2.18 -19.47 -9.16
C ARG A 81 2.97 -19.07 -7.90
N THR A 82 2.84 -17.83 -7.45
CA THR A 82 3.54 -17.34 -6.25
C THR A 82 3.02 -17.99 -4.96
N SER A 83 1.75 -18.41 -4.92
CA SER A 83 1.20 -19.13 -3.76
C SER A 83 1.67 -20.59 -3.64
N MET A 84 2.34 -21.13 -4.68
CA MET A 84 2.84 -22.51 -4.73
C MET A 84 4.38 -22.60 -4.72
N SER A 85 5.09 -21.46 -4.58
CA SER A 85 6.55 -21.37 -4.48
C SER A 85 7.00 -21.11 -3.05
#